data_AF-A0A085LEN1-F1
#
_entry.id   AF-A0A085LEN1-F1
#
_cell.length_a   1.000
_cell.length_b   1.000
_cell.length_c   1.000
_cell.angle_alpha   90.00
_cell.angle_beta   90.00
_cell.angle_gamma   90.00
#
_symmetry.space_group_name_H-M   'P 1'
#
loop_
_entity.id
_entity.type
_entity.pdbx_description
1 polymer ?
#
loop_
_entity_poly.entity_id
_entity_poly.type
_entity_poly.pdbx_seq_one_letter_code
_entity_poly.pdbx_strand_id
1 'polypeptide(L)'
;GRCAPSGPTDLSGRTDLAGLAAVLAGARCVVVGNTGPAHLAAAVGTPVVSLFAPVVPAERWAPWGVPTVLLGDQEAACRGTRARVCPVPGHPCLGVDPDDVVAAVDRLVVPHVVGTPAPRATPLRTVGVTR
;
A
#
# COMPACT_ATOMS: atom_id res chain seq x y z
N GLY A 1 -30.80 -4.72 -13.90
CA GLY A 1 -30.08 -4.56 -15.18
C GLY A 1 -28.65 -4.98 -14.96
N ARG A 2 -28.08 -5.80 -15.84
CA ARG A 2 -26.65 -6.16 -15.76
C ARG A 2 -25.84 -5.03 -16.37
N CYS A 3 -25.08 -4.30 -15.56
CA CYS A 3 -24.01 -3.44 -16.07
C CYS A 3 -22.89 -4.37 -16.57
N ALA A 4 -22.44 -4.16 -17.82
CA ALA A 4 -21.19 -4.74 -18.28
C ALA A 4 -20.05 -4.28 -17.35
N PRO A 5 -18.99 -5.08 -17.15
CA PRO A 5 -17.81 -4.60 -16.44
C PRO A 5 -17.23 -3.44 -17.26
N SER A 6 -17.38 -2.21 -16.77
CA SER A 6 -16.59 -1.09 -17.27
C SER A 6 -15.13 -1.41 -16.98
N GLY A 7 -14.28 -1.36 -18.01
CA GLY A 7 -12.83 -1.50 -17.86
C GLY A 7 -12.24 -0.45 -16.92
N PRO A 8 -10.92 -0.48 -16.68
CA PRO A 8 -10.27 0.47 -15.79
C PRO A 8 -10.47 1.91 -16.25
N THR A 9 -10.74 2.81 -15.31
CA THR A 9 -10.80 4.25 -15.56
C THR A 9 -9.41 4.85 -15.39
N ASP A 10 -8.84 5.43 -16.44
CA ASP A 10 -7.54 6.11 -16.37
C ASP A 10 -7.67 7.56 -15.84
N LEU A 11 -7.05 7.79 -14.69
CA LEU A 11 -6.96 9.07 -14.00
C LEU A 11 -5.52 9.64 -13.98
N SER A 12 -4.58 9.00 -14.68
CA SER A 12 -3.17 9.38 -14.71
C SER A 12 -2.98 10.81 -15.23
N GLY A 13 -2.34 11.68 -14.44
CA GLY A 13 -2.14 13.09 -14.79
C GLY A 13 -3.44 13.92 -14.80
N ARG A 14 -4.56 13.38 -14.32
CA ARG A 14 -5.89 14.03 -14.34
C ARG A 14 -6.39 14.44 -12.96
N THR A 15 -5.59 14.20 -11.92
CA THR A 15 -5.87 14.60 -10.54
C THR A 15 -4.74 15.46 -10.01
N ASP A 16 -5.09 16.50 -9.26
CA ASP A 16 -4.15 17.10 -8.31
C ASP A 16 -4.05 16.23 -7.05
N LEU A 17 -3.29 16.68 -6.04
CA LEU A 17 -3.10 15.92 -4.82
C LEU A 17 -4.40 15.69 -4.04
N ALA A 18 -5.27 16.72 -4.00
CA ALA A 18 -6.56 16.65 -3.32
C ALA A 18 -7.53 15.70 -4.04
N GLY A 19 -7.59 15.77 -5.37
CA GLY A 19 -8.37 14.87 -6.20
C GLY A 19 -7.90 13.42 -6.08
N LEU A 20 -6.59 13.17 -6.05
CA LEU A 20 -6.06 11.84 -5.79
C LEU A 20 -6.48 11.33 -4.42
N ALA A 21 -6.37 12.16 -3.37
CA ALA A 21 -6.79 11.80 -2.02
C ALA A 21 -8.29 11.42 -1.97
N ALA A 22 -9.15 12.16 -2.67
CA ALA A 22 -10.58 11.88 -2.77
C ALA A 22 -10.86 10.54 -3.47
N VAL A 23 -10.15 10.24 -4.56
CA VAL A 23 -10.24 8.93 -5.24
C VAL A 23 -9.82 7.79 -4.32
N LEU A 24 -8.69 7.95 -3.63
CA LEU A 24 -8.18 6.94 -2.70
C LEU A 24 -9.15 6.71 -1.53
N ALA A 25 -9.75 7.77 -0.99
CA ALA A 25 -10.73 7.68 0.11
C ALA A 25 -12.02 6.93 -0.29
N GLY A 26 -12.38 6.93 -1.57
CA GLY A 26 -13.52 6.17 -2.10
C GLY A 26 -13.19 4.71 -2.46
N ALA A 27 -11.91 4.32 -2.47
CA ALA A 27 -11.51 2.97 -2.80
C ALA A 27 -11.69 2.02 -1.60
N ARG A 28 -12.07 0.77 -1.86
CA ARG A 28 -12.13 -0.26 -0.80
C ARG A 28 -10.75 -0.79 -0.41
N CYS A 29 -9.81 -0.72 -1.34
CA CYS A 29 -8.42 -1.14 -1.18
C CYS A 29 -7.60 -0.49 -2.31
N VAL A 30 -6.31 -0.24 -2.07
CA VAL A 30 -5.37 0.31 -3.06
C VAL A 30 -4.18 -0.63 -3.21
N VAL A 31 -3.88 -1.02 -4.44
CA VAL A 31 -2.63 -1.73 -4.80
C VAL A 31 -1.65 -0.69 -5.33
N VAL A 32 -0.48 -0.56 -4.71
CA VAL A 32 0.46 0.52 -5.03
C VAL A 32 1.89 0.21 -4.61
N GLY A 33 2.88 0.77 -5.33
CA GLY A 33 4.28 0.73 -4.89
C GLY A 33 4.50 1.49 -3.57
N ASN A 34 5.58 1.20 -2.85
CA ASN A 34 5.96 1.87 -1.59
C ASN A 34 6.45 3.33 -1.77
N THR A 35 5.56 4.19 -2.28
CA THR A 35 5.81 5.60 -2.61
C THR A 35 4.70 6.51 -2.04
N GLY A 36 4.74 7.81 -2.33
CA GLY A 36 3.81 8.83 -1.79
C GLY A 36 2.32 8.43 -1.79
N PRO A 37 1.75 7.89 -2.88
CA PRO A 37 0.35 7.48 -2.91
C PRO A 37 -0.01 6.38 -1.90
N ALA A 38 0.92 5.52 -1.50
CA ALA A 38 0.69 4.52 -0.44
C ALA A 38 0.46 5.18 0.92
N HIS A 39 1.25 6.20 1.24
CA HIS A 39 1.08 6.98 2.46
C HIS A 39 -0.15 7.88 2.41
N LEU A 40 -0.48 8.43 1.23
CA LEU A 40 -1.70 9.22 1.05
C LEU A 40 -2.95 8.36 1.24
N ALA A 41 -2.97 7.14 0.71
CA ALA A 41 -4.06 6.17 0.92
C ALA A 41 -4.25 5.88 2.42
N ALA A 42 -3.14 5.64 3.14
CA ALA A 42 -3.18 5.46 4.59
C ALA A 42 -3.71 6.69 5.33
N ALA A 43 -3.31 7.90 4.92
CA ALA A 43 -3.75 9.15 5.54
C ALA A 43 -5.27 9.38 5.40
N VAL A 44 -5.89 8.85 4.33
CA VAL A 44 -7.35 8.90 4.13
C VAL A 44 -8.08 7.64 4.63
N GLY A 45 -7.37 6.71 5.28
CA GLY A 45 -7.97 5.54 5.92
C GLY A 45 -8.18 4.34 5.00
N THR A 46 -7.62 4.34 3.79
CA THR A 46 -7.83 3.26 2.82
C THR A 46 -6.84 2.11 3.03
N PRO A 47 -7.30 0.83 3.07
CA PRO A 47 -6.43 -0.34 3.12
C PRO A 47 -5.45 -0.41 1.94
N VAL A 48 -4.22 -0.88 2.19
CA VAL A 48 -3.13 -0.86 1.20
C VAL A 48 -2.51 -2.24 0.98
N VAL A 49 -2.49 -2.70 -0.28
CA VAL A 49 -1.55 -3.72 -0.74
C VAL A 49 -0.33 -2.99 -1.28
N SER A 50 0.78 -3.05 -0.55
CA SER A 50 2.01 -2.34 -0.91
C SER A 50 2.99 -3.27 -1.62
N LEU A 51 3.26 -3.00 -2.89
CA LEU A 51 4.35 -3.61 -3.64
C LEU A 51 5.66 -2.94 -3.18
N PHE A 52 6.41 -3.64 -2.34
CA PHE A 52 7.42 -3.04 -1.49
C PHE A 52 8.83 -3.42 -1.92
N ALA A 53 9.53 -2.49 -2.58
CA ALA A 53 10.95 -2.62 -2.84
C ALA A 53 11.75 -2.35 -1.54
N PRO A 54 12.63 -3.26 -1.09
CA PRO A 54 13.27 -3.19 0.23
C PRO A 54 14.46 -2.23 0.28
N VAL A 55 14.65 -1.35 -0.72
CA VAL A 55 15.72 -0.33 -0.71
C VAL A 55 15.65 0.58 0.53
N VAL A 56 14.47 0.63 1.16
CA VAL A 56 14.23 1.19 2.48
C VAL A 56 13.61 0.13 3.40
N PRO A 57 13.82 0.21 4.73
CA PRO A 57 13.26 -0.75 5.68
C PRO A 57 11.74 -0.58 5.87
N ALA A 58 10.99 -1.67 5.77
CA ALA A 58 9.53 -1.66 5.91
C ALA A 58 9.05 -1.12 7.26
N GLU A 59 9.81 -1.35 8.34
CA GLU A 59 9.45 -0.91 9.69
C GLU A 59 9.34 0.62 9.81
N ARG A 60 9.96 1.36 8.88
CA ARG A 60 9.95 2.83 8.86
C ARG A 60 9.11 3.43 7.72
N TRP A 61 8.83 2.65 6.67
CA TRP A 61 8.29 3.17 5.41
C TRP A 61 7.01 2.45 4.94
N ALA A 62 6.53 1.44 5.66
CA ALA A 62 5.22 0.87 5.37
C ALA A 62 4.09 1.89 5.65
N PRO A 63 2.96 1.80 4.92
CA PRO A 63 1.74 2.52 5.26
C PRO A 63 1.36 2.35 6.73
N TRP A 64 1.00 3.45 7.40
CA TRP A 64 0.80 3.47 8.84
C TRP A 64 -0.67 3.71 9.21
N GLY A 65 -1.16 2.96 10.20
CA GLY A 65 -2.49 3.18 10.77
C GLY A 65 -3.66 2.59 9.96
N VAL A 66 -3.39 1.84 8.90
CA VAL A 66 -4.41 1.14 8.08
C VAL A 66 -4.04 -0.33 7.86
N PRO A 67 -5.03 -1.22 7.63
CA PRO A 67 -4.78 -2.59 7.21
C PRO A 67 -3.87 -2.61 5.98
N THR A 68 -2.75 -3.33 6.08
CA THR A 68 -1.71 -3.33 5.06
C THR A 68 -1.18 -4.73 4.84
N VAL A 69 -1.01 -5.12 3.57
CA VAL A 69 -0.24 -6.29 3.16
C VAL A 69 0.98 -5.82 2.39
N LEU A 70 2.17 -6.26 2.80
CA LEU A 70 3.42 -6.00 2.08
C LEU A 70 3.71 -7.19 1.15
N LEU A 71 3.94 -6.92 -0.14
CA LEU A 71 4.33 -7.91 -1.13
C LEU A 71 5.69 -7.54 -1.73
N GLY A 72 6.55 -8.52 -1.93
CA GLY A 72 7.91 -8.35 -2.43
C GLY A 72 8.95 -8.97 -1.50
N ASP A 73 10.07 -9.39 -2.07
CA ASP A 73 11.15 -10.02 -1.32
C ASP A 73 11.88 -8.96 -0.47
N GLN A 74 11.71 -9.05 0.85
CA GLN A 74 12.32 -8.12 1.80
C GLN A 74 13.81 -8.39 2.05
N GLU A 75 14.32 -9.53 1.59
CA GLU A 75 15.71 -9.95 1.74
C GLU A 75 16.51 -9.88 0.42
N ALA A 76 15.90 -9.32 -0.63
CA ALA A 76 16.55 -9.12 -1.92
C ALA A 76 17.84 -8.30 -1.79
N ALA A 77 18.81 -8.52 -2.68
CA ALA A 77 20.14 -7.89 -2.61
C ALA A 77 20.13 -6.35 -2.68
N CYS A 78 19.04 -5.72 -3.12
CA CYS A 78 18.90 -4.27 -3.09
C CYS A 78 18.44 -3.71 -1.73
N ARG A 79 18.22 -4.57 -0.72
CA ARG A 79 17.74 -4.22 0.61
C ARG A 79 18.63 -3.16 1.28
N GLY A 80 18.01 -2.11 1.80
CA GLY A 80 18.68 -1.04 2.54
C GLY A 80 19.62 -0.14 1.73
N THR A 81 19.73 -0.36 0.41
CA THR A 81 20.66 0.40 -0.45
C THR A 81 20.23 1.85 -0.70
N ARG A 82 18.95 2.17 -0.52
CA ARG A 82 18.32 3.45 -0.93
C ARG A 82 18.53 3.79 -2.40
N ALA A 83 18.77 2.80 -3.25
CA ALA A 83 19.00 3.01 -4.66
C ALA A 83 17.76 3.57 -5.35
N ARG A 84 17.94 4.61 -6.20
CA ARG A 84 16.88 5.15 -7.07
C ARG A 84 16.74 4.40 -8.39
N VAL A 85 17.83 3.75 -8.82
CA VAL A 85 17.87 2.82 -9.93
C VAL A 85 18.31 1.48 -9.35
N CYS A 86 17.53 0.42 -9.57
CA CYS A 86 17.82 -0.88 -8.98
C CYS A 86 19.18 -1.41 -9.47
N PRO A 87 20.11 -1.78 -8.57
CA PRO A 87 21.40 -2.33 -8.98
C PRO A 87 21.30 -3.82 -9.35
N VAL A 88 20.16 -4.46 -9.11
CA VAL A 88 19.94 -5.90 -9.35
C VAL A 88 19.14 -6.09 -10.63
N PRO A 89 19.68 -6.79 -11.64
CA PRO A 89 18.97 -7.08 -12.89
C PRO A 89 17.65 -7.81 -12.63
N GLY A 90 16.61 -7.47 -13.40
CA GLY A 90 15.32 -8.16 -13.37
C GLY A 90 14.41 -7.83 -12.18
N HIS A 91 14.81 -6.92 -11.28
CA HIS A 91 13.99 -6.48 -10.13
C HIS A 91 13.41 -7.65 -9.30
N PRO A 92 14.23 -8.60 -8.82
CA PRO A 92 13.73 -9.78 -8.10
C PRO A 92 12.96 -9.42 -6.83
N CYS A 93 13.23 -8.24 -6.24
CA CYS A 93 12.46 -7.73 -5.10
C CYS A 93 10.96 -7.51 -5.39
N LEU A 94 10.59 -7.30 -6.65
CA LEU A 94 9.21 -7.07 -7.09
C LEU A 94 8.70 -8.16 -8.03
N GLY A 95 9.32 -9.35 -8.01
CA GLY A 95 8.84 -10.55 -8.70
C GLY A 95 7.58 -11.15 -8.05
N VAL A 96 6.58 -10.32 -7.80
CA VAL A 96 5.32 -10.67 -7.15
C VAL A 96 4.35 -11.25 -8.18
N ASP A 97 3.75 -12.39 -7.89
CA ASP A 97 2.75 -13.01 -8.75
C ASP A 97 1.43 -12.21 -8.70
N PRO A 98 0.76 -11.97 -9.85
CA PRO A 98 -0.54 -11.31 -9.87
C PRO A 98 -1.59 -11.98 -8.97
N ASP A 99 -1.58 -13.31 -8.82
CA ASP A 99 -2.52 -14.03 -7.97
C ASP A 99 -2.29 -13.72 -6.48
N ASP A 100 -1.04 -13.50 -6.06
CA ASP A 100 -0.72 -13.05 -4.69
C ASP A 100 -1.28 -11.64 -4.43
N VAL A 101 -1.29 -10.78 -5.45
CA VAL A 101 -1.89 -9.44 -5.35
C VAL A 101 -3.41 -9.56 -5.17
N VAL A 102 -4.08 -10.41 -5.95
CA VAL A 102 -5.53 -10.63 -5.83
C VAL A 102 -5.86 -11.21 -4.45
N ALA A 103 -5.12 -12.22 -3.99
CA ALA A 103 -5.30 -12.80 -2.67
C ALA A 103 -5.06 -11.77 -1.54
N ALA A 104 -4.09 -10.87 -1.70
CA ALA A 104 -3.85 -9.78 -0.75
C ALA A 104 -5.01 -8.77 -0.72
N VAL A 105 -5.57 -8.43 -1.89
CA VAL A 105 -6.77 -7.58 -1.97
C VAL A 105 -7.92 -8.24 -1.23
N ASP A 106 -8.24 -9.50 -1.54
CA ASP A 106 -9.35 -10.23 -0.93
C ASP A 106 -9.25 -10.30 0.61
N ARG A 107 -8.03 -10.40 1.15
CA ARG A 107 -7.80 -10.34 2.61
C ARG A 107 -8.12 -8.99 3.23
N LEU A 108 -7.95 -7.89 2.48
CA LEU A 108 -8.15 -6.53 2.96
C LEU A 108 -9.57 -6.00 2.73
N VAL A 109 -10.29 -6.53 1.73
CA VAL A 109 -11.65 -6.06 1.41
C VAL A 109 -12.68 -6.67 2.37
N VAL A 110 -12.81 -6.08 3.56
CA VAL A 110 -14.04 -6.19 4.37
C VAL A 110 -15.00 -5.05 4.00
N PRO A 111 -16.33 -5.18 4.21
CA PRO A 111 -17.28 -4.12 3.85
C PRO A 111 -16.94 -2.79 4.55
N HIS A 112 -16.60 -1.77 3.75
CA HIS A 112 -16.27 -0.45 4.25
C HIS A 112 -17.54 0.40 4.41
N VAL A 113 -17.76 0.98 5.59
CA VAL A 113 -18.73 2.07 5.76
C VAL A 113 -18.01 3.37 5.39
N VAL A 114 -18.50 4.07 4.36
CA VAL A 114 -17.97 5.38 3.95
C VAL A 114 -18.35 6.41 5.01
N GLY A 115 -17.38 7.17 5.52
CA GLY A 115 -17.63 8.32 6.40
C GLY A 115 -17.15 8.19 7.86
N THR A 116 -16.52 7.09 8.26
CA THR A 116 -15.83 7.03 9.56
C THR A 116 -14.42 7.61 9.41
N PRO A 117 -14.05 8.68 10.16
CA PRO A 117 -12.68 9.16 10.18
C PRO A 117 -11.75 8.01 10.59
N ALA A 118 -10.58 7.92 9.95
CA ALA A 118 -9.56 6.95 10.34
C ALA A 118 -9.35 7.01 11.87
N PRO A 119 -9.35 5.86 12.58
CA PRO A 119 -9.06 5.87 14.00
C PRO A 119 -7.68 6.51 14.19
N ARG A 120 -7.58 7.50 15.10
CA ARG A 120 -6.28 8.07 15.45
C ARG A 120 -5.41 6.91 15.91
N ALA A 121 -4.28 6.69 15.26
CA ALA A 121 -3.41 5.60 15.65
C ALA A 121 -3.08 5.74 17.13
N THR A 122 -3.35 4.68 17.88
CA THR A 122 -3.01 4.63 19.29
C THR A 122 -1.49 4.46 19.37
N PRO A 123 -0.74 5.30 20.13
CA PRO A 123 0.69 5.08 20.30
C PRO A 123 0.91 3.71 20.94
N LEU A 124 1.82 2.92 20.35
CA LEU A 124 2.23 1.63 20.89
C LEU A 124 2.79 1.84 22.30
N ARG A 125 2.17 1.20 23.30
CA ARG A 125 2.76 1.10 24.64
C ARG A 125 3.94 0.14 24.56
N THR A 126 5.15 0.66 24.76
CA THR A 126 6.35 -0.15 24.93
C THR A 126 6.20 -0.99 26.19
N VAL A 127 6.00 -2.31 26.05
CA VAL A 127 6.17 -3.24 27.17
C VAL A 127 7.67 -3.49 27.29
N GLY A 128 8.27 -2.99 28.37
CA GLY A 128 9.68 -3.21 28.67
C GLY A 128 9.95 -4.68 28.99
N VAL A 129 10.94 -5.27 28.33
CA VAL A 129 11.51 -6.55 28.75
C VAL A 129 12.40 -6.27 29.96
N THR A 130 11.97 -6.70 31.14
CA THR A 130 12.86 -6.83 32.30
C THR A 130 13.89 -7.92 32.03
N ARG A 131 15.16 -7.60 32.29
CA ARG A 131 16.29 -8.55 32.29
C ARG A 131 16.10 -9.65 33.30
#